data_AF-U7D8H8-F1
#
_entry.id   AF-U7D8H8-F1
#
_cell.length_a   1.000
_cell.length_b   1.000
_cell.length_c   1.000
_cell.angle_alpha   90.00
_cell.angle_beta   90.00
_cell.angle_gamma   90.00
#
_symmetry.space_group_name_H-M   'P 1'
#
loop_
_entity.id
_entity.type
_entity.pdbx_description
1 polymer ?
#
loop_
_entity_poly.entity_id
_entity_poly.type
_entity_poly.pdbx_seq_one_letter_code
_entity_poly.pdbx_strand_id
1 'polypeptide(L)'
;MNIRGFLFFCIILLTGCTDDFFYRYDEVHHDMIRIIDFSLEDPDLSPGDTAVLYAVFAGHPVTVDDMTWEVSWNVVTNLFGNRSIRDTMYLPWLTLEEIPDSLAGAQVFRMTYEIPDSLVYTSEQHPEDFSVFIRDHNIPLDLSDWDFSTKTTDLIDLLEALSQTPDAVESLPVGEPGLFIEVLSQMLTTQYRLILTLPGDAVVEAGYPRRYDGYVRYHSRFDHIP
;
A
#
# COMPACT_ATOMS: atom_id res chain seq x y z
N MET A 1 41.50 -14.99 -29.82
CA MET A 1 40.58 -15.23 -28.70
C MET A 1 40.37 -16.73 -28.59
N ASN A 2 40.71 -17.34 -27.45
CA ASN A 2 40.86 -18.79 -27.33
C ASN A 2 39.47 -19.44 -27.17
N ILE A 3 38.99 -20.17 -28.18
CA ILE A 3 37.64 -20.78 -28.20
C ILE A 3 37.38 -21.63 -26.96
N ARG A 4 38.42 -22.28 -26.42
CA ARG A 4 38.34 -23.07 -25.19
C ARG A 4 38.04 -22.23 -23.93
N GLY A 5 38.53 -21.00 -23.86
CA GLY A 5 38.25 -20.10 -22.74
C GLY A 5 36.83 -19.54 -22.78
N PHE A 6 36.33 -19.23 -23.97
CA PHE A 6 34.96 -18.74 -24.15
C PHE A 6 33.93 -19.83 -23.81
N LEU A 7 34.16 -21.07 -24.24
CA LEU A 7 33.26 -22.19 -23.95
C LEU A 7 33.18 -22.49 -22.44
N PHE A 8 34.31 -22.41 -21.74
CA PHE A 8 34.35 -22.63 -20.28
C PHE A 8 33.60 -21.52 -19.52
N PHE A 9 33.72 -20.26 -19.96
CA PHE A 9 33.00 -19.13 -19.38
C PHE A 9 31.48 -19.23 -19.62
N CYS A 10 31.05 -19.67 -20.80
CA CYS A 10 29.63 -19.92 -21.08
C CYS A 10 29.06 -21.07 -20.23
N ILE A 11 29.83 -22.13 -19.96
CA ILE A 11 29.39 -23.24 -19.10
C ILE A 11 29.21 -22.75 -17.66
N ILE A 12 30.15 -21.95 -17.13
CA ILE A 12 30.05 -21.37 -15.78
C ILE A 12 28.82 -20.44 -15.67
N LEU A 13 28.55 -19.62 -16.68
CA LEU A 13 27.35 -18.77 -16.73
C LEU A 13 26.05 -19.56 -16.82
N LEU A 14 26.06 -20.75 -17.44
CA LEU A 14 24.88 -21.62 -17.52
C LEU A 14 24.66 -22.44 -16.25
N THR A 15 25.72 -22.82 -15.53
CA THR A 15 25.60 -23.55 -14.26
C THR A 15 25.37 -22.66 -13.05
N GLY A 16 25.62 -21.34 -13.15
CA GLY A 16 25.33 -20.37 -12.09
C GLY A 16 23.91 -19.82 -12.07
N CYS A 17 23.05 -20.24 -13.00
CA CYS A 17 21.65 -19.79 -13.11
C CYS A 17 20.62 -20.85 -12.66
N THR A 18 21.05 -21.89 -11.93
CA THR A 18 20.13 -22.94 -11.44
C THR A 18 19.91 -22.90 -9.94
N ASP A 19 20.46 -21.92 -9.23
CA ASP A 19 20.25 -21.79 -7.79
C ASP A 19 18.91 -21.07 -7.54
N ASP A 20 17.90 -21.91 -7.33
CA ASP A 20 16.70 -21.68 -6.54
C ASP A 20 15.92 -20.39 -6.81
N PHE A 21 15.13 -20.42 -7.89
CA PHE A 21 13.84 -19.76 -7.83
C PHE A 21 12.98 -20.49 -6.78
N PHE A 22 12.83 -19.90 -5.60
CA PHE A 22 12.03 -20.36 -4.44
C PHE A 22 10.51 -20.45 -4.70
N TYR A 23 10.07 -20.44 -5.96
CA TYR A 23 8.71 -20.73 -6.39
C TYR A 23 8.66 -22.07 -7.12
N ARG A 24 9.16 -23.15 -6.50
CA ARG A 24 8.75 -24.48 -6.95
C ARG A 24 7.30 -24.67 -6.52
N TYR A 25 6.37 -24.46 -7.46
CA TYR A 25 4.97 -24.84 -7.32
C TYR A 25 4.77 -26.35 -7.04
N ASP A 26 5.83 -27.15 -7.18
CA ASP A 26 5.76 -28.61 -7.20
C ASP A 26 5.88 -29.27 -5.81
N GLU A 27 6.24 -28.53 -4.75
CA GLU A 27 6.35 -29.08 -3.39
C GLU A 27 5.33 -28.46 -2.45
N VAL A 28 4.09 -28.92 -2.59
CA VAL A 28 3.05 -28.73 -1.58
C VAL A 28 3.35 -29.66 -0.41
N HIS A 29 4.11 -29.17 0.58
CA HIS A 29 4.25 -29.90 1.84
C HIS A 29 3.01 -29.68 2.72
N HIS A 30 2.40 -30.79 3.14
CA HIS A 30 1.14 -30.78 3.90
C HIS A 30 1.29 -30.26 5.34
N ASP A 31 2.52 -30.16 5.82
CA ASP A 31 2.92 -29.74 7.17
C ASP A 31 3.27 -28.26 7.28
N MET A 32 3.22 -27.50 6.19
CA MET A 32 3.48 -26.05 6.20
C MET A 32 2.20 -25.23 6.28
N ILE A 33 2.28 -24.09 6.98
CA ILE A 33 1.24 -23.04 6.92
C ILE A 33 1.34 -22.38 5.54
N ARG A 34 0.21 -22.27 4.82
CA ARG A 34 0.16 -21.62 3.51
C ARG A 34 -0.85 -20.49 3.54
N ILE A 35 -0.42 -19.31 3.13
CA ILE A 35 -1.32 -18.19 2.87
C ILE A 35 -1.89 -18.38 1.47
N ILE A 36 -3.21 -18.42 1.38
CA ILE A 36 -3.95 -18.52 0.13
C ILE A 36 -4.21 -17.13 -0.44
N ASP A 37 -4.74 -16.22 0.39
CA ASP A 37 -5.15 -14.89 -0.08
C ASP A 37 -5.22 -13.86 1.06
N PHE A 38 -5.15 -12.59 0.66
CA PHE A 38 -5.51 -11.43 1.46
C PHE A 38 -6.59 -10.65 0.72
N SER A 39 -7.78 -10.54 1.32
CA SER A 39 -8.91 -9.84 0.72
C SER A 39 -9.33 -8.68 1.59
N LEU A 40 -9.29 -7.46 1.04
CA LEU A 40 -9.77 -6.26 1.72
C LEU A 40 -11.27 -6.09 1.41
N GLU A 41 -12.08 -5.85 2.45
CA GLU A 41 -13.53 -5.74 2.30
C GLU A 41 -13.92 -4.52 1.47
N ASP A 42 -13.30 -3.37 1.75
CA ASP A 42 -13.49 -2.12 1.04
C ASP A 42 -12.16 -1.63 0.45
N PRO A 43 -12.01 -1.57 -0.88
CA PRO A 43 -10.79 -1.07 -1.51
C PRO A 43 -10.66 0.46 -1.50
N ASP A 44 -11.72 1.22 -1.21
CA ASP A 44 -11.76 2.67 -1.28
C ASP A 44 -11.67 3.31 0.11
N LEU A 45 -10.58 2.99 0.83
CA LEU A 45 -10.35 3.49 2.18
C LEU A 45 -9.73 4.89 2.19
N SER A 46 -10.17 5.69 3.16
CA SER A 46 -9.69 7.03 3.49
C SER A 46 -8.82 7.02 4.75
N PRO A 47 -8.04 8.09 4.99
CA PRO A 47 -7.42 8.32 6.29
C PRO A 47 -8.49 8.46 7.38
N GLY A 48 -8.29 7.79 8.52
CA GLY A 48 -9.24 7.71 9.63
C GLY A 48 -10.20 6.53 9.54
N ASP A 49 -10.30 5.87 8.38
CA ASP A 49 -11.22 4.75 8.21
C ASP A 49 -10.74 3.50 8.94
N THR A 50 -11.72 2.68 9.34
CA THR A 50 -11.48 1.33 9.86
C THR A 50 -11.49 0.35 8.71
N ALA A 51 -10.34 -0.26 8.44
CA ALA A 51 -10.16 -1.25 7.40
C ALA A 51 -10.43 -2.66 7.90
N VAL A 52 -11.03 -3.50 7.05
CA VAL A 52 -11.26 -4.93 7.33
C VAL A 52 -10.55 -5.78 6.27
N LEU A 53 -9.57 -6.57 6.71
CA LEU A 53 -8.80 -7.49 5.88
C LEU A 53 -9.10 -8.93 6.29
N TYR A 54 -9.38 -9.79 5.32
CA TYR A 54 -9.49 -11.23 5.48
C TYR A 54 -8.19 -11.89 5.05
N ALA A 55 -7.57 -12.65 5.95
CA ALA A 55 -6.41 -13.48 5.66
C ALA A 55 -6.83 -14.95 5.60
N VAL A 56 -6.61 -15.60 4.46
CA VAL A 56 -7.02 -16.98 4.22
C VAL A 56 -5.81 -17.89 4.23
N PHE A 57 -5.85 -18.94 5.06
CA PHE A 57 -4.77 -19.90 5.23
C PHE A 57 -5.24 -21.33 4.93
N ALA A 58 -4.29 -22.20 4.57
CA ALA A 58 -4.50 -23.63 4.43
C ALA A 58 -3.25 -24.41 4.86
N GLY A 59 -3.39 -25.70 5.15
CA GLY A 59 -2.28 -26.55 5.59
C GLY A 59 -2.25 -26.67 7.11
N HIS A 60 -1.10 -26.41 7.73
CA HIS A 60 -0.98 -26.52 9.18
C HIS A 60 -1.87 -25.48 9.89
N PRO A 61 -2.59 -25.87 10.96
CA PRO A 61 -3.39 -24.94 11.74
C PRO A 61 -2.52 -23.80 12.30
N VAL A 62 -3.00 -22.59 12.15
CA VAL A 62 -2.42 -21.38 12.74
C VAL A 62 -3.43 -20.76 13.70
N THR A 63 -2.95 -20.15 14.78
CA THR A 63 -3.77 -19.40 15.75
C THR A 63 -3.47 -17.91 15.70
N VAL A 64 -4.30 -17.09 16.33
CA VAL A 64 -4.08 -15.64 16.46
C VAL A 64 -2.71 -15.33 17.09
N ASP A 65 -2.31 -16.11 18.10
CA ASP A 65 -1.06 -15.90 18.84
C ASP A 65 0.20 -16.21 18.00
N ASP A 66 0.04 -16.98 16.92
CA ASP A 66 1.10 -17.29 15.97
C ASP A 66 1.36 -16.13 15.00
N MET A 67 0.46 -15.16 14.91
CA MET A 67 0.51 -14.09 13.91
C MET A 67 1.10 -12.81 14.48
N THR A 68 2.18 -12.34 13.87
CA THR A 68 2.72 -11.00 14.12
C THR A 68 2.43 -10.11 12.93
N TRP A 69 1.71 -9.01 13.16
CA TRP A 69 1.35 -8.04 12.14
C TRP A 69 2.10 -6.72 12.34
N GLU A 70 2.75 -6.29 11.27
CA GLU A 70 3.42 -5.01 11.19
C GLU A 70 2.88 -4.20 10.01
N VAL A 71 3.07 -2.90 10.07
CA VAL A 71 2.68 -1.95 9.03
C VAL A 71 3.80 -0.97 8.75
N SER A 72 3.92 -0.62 7.49
CA SER A 72 4.68 0.52 7.01
C SER A 72 3.71 1.46 6.29
N TRP A 73 3.49 2.62 6.88
CA TRP A 73 2.71 3.71 6.29
C TRP A 73 3.48 4.50 5.22
N ASN A 74 4.81 4.33 5.17
CA ASN A 74 5.68 5.07 4.28
C ASN A 74 6.29 4.13 3.22
N VAL A 75 5.60 4.00 2.08
CA VAL A 75 6.04 3.18 0.95
C VAL A 75 6.59 4.09 -0.15
N VAL A 76 7.91 4.16 -0.29
CA VAL A 76 8.56 5.02 -1.28
C VAL A 76 8.83 4.23 -2.56
N THR A 77 8.37 4.76 -3.69
CA THR A 77 8.67 4.20 -5.01
C THR A 77 9.80 4.98 -5.66
N ASN A 78 10.88 4.31 -6.05
CA ASN A 78 11.98 4.97 -6.75
C ASN A 78 11.67 5.17 -8.25
N LEU A 79 12.54 5.88 -8.97
CA LEU A 79 12.39 6.16 -10.40
C LEU A 79 12.30 4.92 -11.30
N PHE A 80 12.70 3.74 -10.81
CA PHE A 80 12.63 2.48 -11.53
C PHE A 80 11.37 1.66 -11.20
N GLY A 81 10.46 2.21 -10.38
CA GLY A 81 9.27 1.51 -9.92
C GLY A 81 9.52 0.53 -8.77
N ASN A 82 10.73 0.48 -8.20
CA ASN A 82 11.00 -0.36 -7.03
C ASN A 82 10.44 0.30 -5.77
N ARG A 83 9.65 -0.46 -5.02
CA ARG A 83 9.02 -0.03 -3.77
C ARG A 83 9.90 -0.41 -2.58
N SER A 84 10.26 0.58 -1.78
CA SER A 84 10.93 0.42 -0.48
C SER A 84 9.97 0.83 0.63
N ILE A 85 10.11 0.23 1.80
CA ILE A 85 9.35 0.60 3.00
C ILE A 85 10.25 1.24 4.04
N ARG A 86 9.69 2.12 4.86
CA ARG A 86 10.37 2.76 5.99
C ARG A 86 9.47 2.71 7.21
N ASP A 87 10.08 2.88 8.38
CA ASP A 87 9.34 3.10 9.64
C ASP A 87 8.31 2.01 9.94
N THR A 88 8.72 0.75 9.78
CA THR A 88 7.87 -0.40 10.10
C THR A 88 7.63 -0.46 11.60
N MET A 89 6.36 -0.65 11.97
CA MET A 89 5.91 -0.74 13.35
C MET A 89 4.85 -1.82 13.50
N TYR A 90 4.66 -2.31 14.72
CA TYR A 90 3.51 -3.17 15.02
C TYR A 90 2.21 -2.45 14.70
N LEU A 91 1.28 -3.17 14.07
CA LEU A 91 0.01 -2.60 13.65
C LEU A 91 -0.80 -2.15 14.89
N PRO A 92 -1.00 -0.85 15.10
CA PRO A 92 -1.69 -0.35 16.28
C PRO A 92 -3.20 -0.59 16.15
N TRP A 93 -3.89 -0.79 17.27
CA TRP A 93 -5.35 -1.00 17.33
C TRP A 93 -5.87 -2.18 16.49
N LEU A 94 -5.03 -3.19 16.30
CA LEU A 94 -5.39 -4.44 15.65
C LEU A 94 -6.39 -5.25 16.48
N THR A 95 -7.53 -5.59 15.89
CA THR A 95 -8.40 -6.68 16.33
C THR A 95 -8.29 -7.83 15.35
N LEU A 96 -7.96 -9.03 15.85
CA LEU A 96 -7.82 -10.24 15.05
C LEU A 96 -8.75 -11.32 15.58
N GLU A 97 -9.61 -11.85 14.72
CA GLU A 97 -10.55 -12.92 15.06
C GLU A 97 -10.50 -14.03 14.01
N GLU A 98 -10.51 -15.28 14.46
CA GLU A 98 -10.72 -16.43 13.57
C GLU A 98 -12.21 -16.54 13.25
N ILE A 99 -12.56 -16.68 11.98
CA ILE A 99 -13.94 -16.88 11.54
C ILE A 99 -14.26 -18.38 11.66
N PRO A 100 -15.22 -18.77 12.53
CA PRO A 100 -15.62 -20.16 12.67
C PRO A 100 -16.23 -20.72 11.37
N ASP A 101 -16.11 -22.03 11.16
CA ASP A 101 -16.71 -22.75 10.02
C ASP A 101 -16.23 -22.28 8.62
N SER A 102 -14.98 -21.81 8.54
CA SER A 102 -14.39 -21.35 7.28
C SER A 102 -14.29 -22.44 6.21
N LEU A 103 -14.45 -22.00 4.95
CA LEU A 103 -14.54 -22.81 3.71
C LEU A 103 -13.63 -24.05 3.67
N ALA A 104 -14.23 -25.24 3.51
CA ALA A 104 -13.59 -26.45 2.96
C ALA A 104 -12.17 -26.79 3.47
N GLY A 105 -11.88 -26.56 4.76
CA GLY A 105 -10.57 -26.87 5.37
C GLY A 105 -9.53 -25.76 5.26
N ALA A 106 -9.93 -24.55 4.86
CA ALA A 106 -9.16 -23.33 5.03
C ALA A 106 -9.49 -22.68 6.38
N GLN A 107 -8.53 -21.96 6.96
CA GLN A 107 -8.74 -21.07 8.11
C GLN A 107 -8.83 -19.64 7.61
N VAL A 108 -9.79 -18.87 8.12
CA VAL A 108 -9.95 -17.47 7.74
C VAL A 108 -9.88 -16.61 8.98
N PHE A 109 -9.05 -15.58 8.93
CA PHE A 109 -8.93 -14.59 9.98
C PHE A 109 -9.43 -13.25 9.48
N ARG A 110 -10.32 -12.63 10.25
CA ARG A 110 -10.75 -11.25 10.04
C ARG A 110 -9.89 -10.34 10.90
N MET A 111 -9.20 -9.44 10.22
CA MET A 111 -8.37 -8.42 10.81
C MET A 111 -9.06 -7.07 10.65
N THR A 112 -9.18 -6.31 11.73
CA THR A 112 -9.69 -4.95 11.73
C THR A 112 -8.63 -4.01 12.29
N TYR A 113 -8.34 -2.91 11.58
CA TYR A 113 -7.34 -1.92 11.97
C TYR A 113 -7.73 -0.52 11.49
N GLU A 114 -7.20 0.51 12.14
CA GLU A 114 -7.45 1.91 11.80
C GLU A 114 -6.33 2.46 10.93
N ILE A 115 -6.69 3.18 9.86
CA ILE A 115 -5.75 3.95 9.07
C ILE A 115 -5.53 5.31 9.73
N PRO A 116 -4.31 5.70 10.09
CA PRO A 116 -4.06 6.96 10.75
C PRO A 116 -4.53 8.16 9.92
N ASP A 117 -5.29 9.08 10.52
CA ASP A 117 -5.64 10.36 9.90
C ASP A 117 -4.42 11.16 9.43
N SER A 118 -3.32 11.06 10.19
CA SER A 118 -2.08 11.79 9.90
C SER A 118 -1.33 11.27 8.66
N LEU A 119 -1.74 10.12 8.09
CA LEU A 119 -1.02 9.44 7.02
C LEU A 119 -0.72 10.37 5.84
N VAL A 120 -1.70 11.16 5.42
CA VAL A 120 -1.57 12.05 4.25
C VAL A 120 -0.63 13.22 4.54
N TYR A 121 -0.51 13.64 5.80
CA TYR A 121 0.34 14.75 6.20
C TYR A 121 1.81 14.34 6.39
N THR A 122 2.07 13.05 6.63
CA THR A 122 3.41 12.53 6.93
C THR A 122 4.02 11.68 5.80
N SER A 123 3.29 11.48 4.70
CA SER A 123 3.70 10.62 3.61
C SER A 123 4.85 11.24 2.79
N GLU A 124 5.97 10.52 2.64
CA GLU A 124 7.03 10.90 1.71
C GLU A 124 6.68 10.61 0.24
N GLN A 125 5.47 10.08 -0.04
CA GLN A 125 5.02 9.79 -1.41
C GLN A 125 4.53 11.02 -2.14
N HIS A 126 4.20 12.08 -1.41
CA HIS A 126 3.71 13.31 -1.98
C HIS A 126 4.88 14.18 -2.45
N PRO A 127 4.74 14.87 -3.59
CA PRO A 127 5.68 15.92 -3.98
C PRO A 127 5.85 16.97 -2.89
N GLU A 128 7.09 17.43 -2.67
CA GLU A 128 7.38 18.54 -1.74
C GLU A 128 6.89 19.89 -2.31
N ASP A 129 6.79 20.00 -3.65
CA ASP A 129 6.39 21.22 -4.36
C ASP A 129 5.29 20.91 -5.38
N PHE A 130 4.08 21.42 -5.10
CA PHE A 130 2.92 21.32 -6.00
C PHE A 130 2.75 22.59 -6.86
N SER A 131 3.53 23.64 -6.63
CA SER A 131 3.39 24.93 -7.32
C SER A 131 3.63 24.82 -8.82
N VAL A 132 4.49 23.90 -9.25
CA VAL A 132 4.72 23.58 -10.67
C VAL A 132 3.45 23.00 -11.28
N PHE A 133 2.86 21.99 -10.63
CA PHE A 133 1.63 21.36 -11.10
C PHE A 133 0.48 22.36 -11.20
N ILE A 134 0.30 23.20 -10.17
CA ILE A 134 -0.74 24.22 -10.13
C ILE A 134 -0.55 25.26 -11.24
N ARG A 135 0.68 25.73 -11.45
CA ARG A 135 1.00 26.72 -12.49
C ARG A 135 0.76 26.18 -13.90
N ASP A 136 1.14 24.94 -14.15
CA ASP A 136 1.03 24.32 -15.48
C ASP A 136 -0.43 24.08 -15.89
N HIS A 137 -1.34 23.95 -14.92
CA HIS A 137 -2.77 23.73 -15.16
C HIS A 137 -3.63 25.01 -15.09
N ASN A 138 -3.00 26.19 -14.91
CA ASN A 138 -3.62 27.52 -15.01
C ASN A 138 -4.99 27.64 -14.29
N ILE A 139 -5.04 27.17 -13.05
CA ILE A 139 -6.29 27.04 -12.29
C ILE A 139 -6.90 28.42 -12.04
N PRO A 140 -8.18 28.63 -12.36
CA PRO A 140 -8.86 29.91 -12.19
C PRO A 140 -9.36 30.12 -10.75
N LEU A 141 -8.52 29.82 -9.75
CA LEU A 141 -8.78 30.10 -8.33
C LEU A 141 -7.84 31.22 -7.88
N ASP A 142 -8.36 32.17 -7.11
CA ASP A 142 -7.51 33.12 -6.39
C ASP A 142 -6.81 32.39 -5.26
N LEU A 143 -5.59 31.95 -5.57
CA LEU A 143 -4.74 31.14 -4.71
C LEU A 143 -3.71 31.99 -3.96
N SER A 144 -3.86 33.32 -3.96
CA SER A 144 -2.85 34.25 -3.43
C SER A 144 -2.59 34.12 -1.92
N ASP A 145 -3.53 33.54 -1.17
CA ASP A 145 -3.41 33.27 0.27
C ASP A 145 -2.69 31.94 0.58
N TRP A 146 -2.35 31.13 -0.44
CA TRP A 146 -1.84 29.77 -0.26
C TRP A 146 -0.44 29.58 -0.87
N ASP A 147 0.50 29.01 -0.12
CA ASP A 147 1.86 28.74 -0.57
C ASP A 147 2.08 27.26 -0.92
N PHE A 148 1.68 26.88 -2.13
CA PHE A 148 1.88 25.51 -2.64
C PHE A 148 3.33 25.17 -3.00
N SER A 149 4.27 26.12 -2.85
CA SER A 149 5.67 25.91 -3.18
C SER A 149 6.47 25.24 -2.08
N THR A 150 5.89 25.12 -0.87
CA THR A 150 6.65 24.67 0.29
C THR A 150 6.04 23.51 1.08
N LYS A 151 4.73 23.22 0.99
CA LYS A 151 4.12 22.15 1.79
C LYS A 151 2.91 21.46 1.16
N THR A 152 2.92 20.13 1.19
CA THR A 152 1.76 19.26 0.97
C THR A 152 0.58 19.60 1.89
N THR A 153 0.85 20.12 3.09
CA THR A 153 -0.19 20.51 4.07
C THR A 153 -1.12 21.59 3.53
N ASP A 154 -0.58 22.58 2.82
CA ASP A 154 -1.37 23.71 2.33
C ASP A 154 -2.32 23.27 1.20
N LEU A 155 -1.92 22.24 0.43
CA LEU A 155 -2.81 21.59 -0.55
C LEU A 155 -3.94 20.81 0.13
N ILE A 156 -3.61 20.08 1.19
CA ILE A 156 -4.60 19.32 1.97
C ILE A 156 -5.61 20.28 2.60
N ASP A 157 -5.13 21.34 3.24
CA ASP A 157 -5.95 22.38 3.88
C ASP A 157 -6.84 23.11 2.85
N LEU A 158 -6.34 23.37 1.63
CA LEU A 158 -7.14 23.91 0.53
C LEU A 158 -8.28 22.95 0.18
N LEU A 159 -7.99 21.66 -0.02
CA LEU A 159 -9.01 20.67 -0.37
C LEU A 159 -10.05 20.52 0.74
N GLU A 160 -9.63 20.54 2.00
CA GLU A 160 -10.54 20.55 3.15
C GLU A 160 -11.42 21.82 3.15
N ALA A 161 -10.87 23.00 2.91
CA ALA A 161 -11.63 24.25 2.84
C ALA A 161 -12.63 24.25 1.66
N LEU A 162 -12.25 23.71 0.50
CA LEU A 162 -13.13 23.56 -0.66
C LEU A 162 -14.26 22.57 -0.37
N SER A 163 -13.99 21.46 0.33
CA SER A 163 -15.00 20.48 0.74
C SER A 163 -16.08 21.07 1.66
N GLN A 164 -15.71 22.05 2.48
CA GLN A 164 -16.62 22.73 3.40
C GLN A 164 -17.43 23.84 2.73
N THR A 165 -17.14 24.17 1.46
CA THR A 165 -17.78 25.25 0.72
C THR A 165 -18.34 24.77 -0.64
N PRO A 166 -19.38 23.91 -0.65
CA PRO A 166 -19.87 23.27 -1.88
C PRO A 166 -20.28 24.28 -2.98
N ASP A 167 -20.93 25.38 -2.57
CA ASP A 167 -21.36 26.46 -3.47
C ASP A 167 -20.20 27.11 -4.24
N ALA A 168 -19.01 27.16 -3.64
CA ALA A 168 -17.81 27.71 -4.28
C ALA A 168 -17.29 26.75 -5.36
N VAL A 169 -17.37 25.44 -5.14
CA VAL A 169 -16.99 24.42 -6.13
C VAL A 169 -17.99 24.38 -7.28
N GLU A 170 -19.30 24.46 -7.01
CA GLU A 170 -20.34 24.50 -8.05
C GLU A 170 -20.24 25.75 -8.94
N SER A 171 -19.65 26.84 -8.43
CA SER A 171 -19.38 28.05 -9.20
C SER A 171 -18.18 27.95 -10.13
N LEU A 172 -17.37 26.89 -9.99
CA LEU A 172 -16.25 26.62 -10.89
C LEU A 172 -16.81 26.15 -12.26
N PRO A 173 -16.26 26.65 -13.38
CA PRO A 173 -16.79 26.34 -14.71
C PRO A 173 -16.76 24.83 -14.99
N VAL A 174 -17.93 24.21 -15.15
CA VAL A 174 -18.09 22.77 -15.43
C VAL A 174 -17.24 22.35 -16.65
N GLY A 175 -16.18 21.57 -16.40
CA GLY A 175 -15.35 20.96 -17.45
C GLY A 175 -13.88 20.71 -17.07
N GLU A 176 -13.22 21.67 -16.43
CA GLU A 176 -11.78 21.59 -16.05
C GLU A 176 -11.50 21.58 -14.53
N PRO A 177 -12.25 22.28 -13.67
CA PRO A 177 -11.98 22.37 -12.23
C PRO A 177 -12.36 21.13 -11.41
N GLY A 178 -13.43 20.41 -11.78
CA GLY A 178 -13.79 19.14 -11.13
C GLY A 178 -12.71 18.08 -11.36
N LEU A 179 -12.27 17.95 -12.62
CA LEU A 179 -11.13 17.11 -12.99
C LEU A 179 -9.84 17.53 -12.27
N PHE A 180 -9.67 18.82 -11.99
CA PHE A 180 -8.53 19.31 -11.21
C PHE A 180 -8.56 18.85 -9.75
N ILE A 181 -9.70 18.95 -9.06
CA ILE A 181 -9.84 18.45 -7.67
C ILE A 181 -9.67 16.93 -7.62
N GLU A 182 -10.23 16.21 -8.59
CA GLU A 182 -10.01 14.76 -8.74
C GLU A 182 -8.52 14.43 -8.93
N VAL A 183 -7.81 15.17 -9.78
CA VAL A 183 -6.38 14.91 -10.01
C VAL A 183 -5.56 15.26 -8.76
N LEU A 184 -5.83 16.38 -8.09
CA LEU A 184 -5.14 16.73 -6.84
C LEU A 184 -5.38 15.69 -5.74
N SER A 185 -6.62 15.26 -5.55
CA SER A 185 -6.96 14.24 -4.56
C SER A 185 -6.34 12.88 -4.91
N GLN A 186 -6.23 12.54 -6.20
CA GLN A 186 -5.47 11.37 -6.66
C GLN A 186 -3.98 11.49 -6.34
N MET A 187 -3.37 12.68 -6.48
CA MET A 187 -1.95 12.90 -6.14
C MET A 187 -1.67 12.74 -4.64
N LEU A 188 -2.69 12.87 -3.78
CA LEU A 188 -2.60 12.63 -2.34
C LEU A 188 -2.82 11.16 -1.95
N THR A 189 -3.08 10.27 -2.92
CA THR A 189 -3.16 8.83 -2.68
C THR A 189 -1.86 8.32 -2.09
N THR A 190 -1.95 7.62 -0.96
CA THR A 190 -0.82 7.10 -0.21
C THR A 190 -0.87 5.58 -0.17
N GLN A 191 0.25 4.92 -0.43
CA GLN A 191 0.39 3.48 -0.30
C GLN A 191 0.85 3.11 1.11
N TYR A 192 0.33 2.01 1.65
CA TYR A 192 0.84 1.38 2.87
C TYR A 192 1.07 -0.11 2.62
N ARG A 193 1.91 -0.71 3.47
CA ARG A 193 2.21 -2.15 3.41
C ARG A 193 1.95 -2.80 4.75
N LEU A 194 1.15 -3.84 4.74
CA LEU A 194 1.00 -4.77 5.85
C LEU A 194 1.95 -5.95 5.68
N ILE A 195 2.53 -6.37 6.79
CA ILE A 195 3.48 -7.47 6.87
C ILE A 195 2.95 -8.45 7.92
N LEU A 196 2.71 -9.69 7.49
CA LEU A 196 2.40 -10.80 8.38
C LEU A 196 3.63 -11.71 8.51
N THR A 197 3.98 -12.02 9.75
CA THR A 197 4.99 -13.02 10.12
C THR A 197 4.33 -14.15 10.91
N LEU A 198 4.67 -15.39 10.54
CA LEU A 198 4.17 -16.64 11.13
C LEU A 198 5.31 -17.47 11.73
N PRO A 199 5.05 -18.43 12.62
CA PRO A 199 6.06 -19.29 13.23
C PRO A 199 6.38 -20.54 12.40
N GLY A 200 7.65 -20.95 12.41
CA GLY A 200 8.18 -22.25 11.97
C GLY A 200 8.61 -22.37 10.49
N ASP A 201 9.40 -23.37 10.08
CA ASP A 201 10.50 -24.09 10.74
C ASP A 201 11.24 -24.95 9.67
N ALA A 202 12.17 -24.35 8.95
CA ALA A 202 13.18 -25.08 8.16
C ALA A 202 14.39 -24.18 7.89
N VAL A 203 15.29 -24.09 8.87
CA VAL A 203 16.75 -23.84 8.69
C VAL A 203 17.11 -22.79 7.62
N VAL A 204 16.37 -21.70 7.59
CA VAL A 204 16.80 -20.38 7.15
C VAL A 204 16.16 -19.42 8.15
N GLU A 205 16.99 -18.63 8.83
CA GLU A 205 16.69 -17.74 9.97
C GLU A 205 15.75 -16.56 9.65
N ALA A 206 14.70 -16.76 8.86
CA ALA A 206 13.75 -15.73 8.51
C ALA A 206 12.33 -16.30 8.54
N GLY A 207 11.57 -15.98 9.59
CA GLY A 207 10.11 -16.06 9.49
C GLY A 207 9.69 -15.33 8.21
N TYR A 208 8.84 -15.93 7.39
CA TYR A 208 8.56 -15.43 6.04
C TYR A 208 7.59 -14.23 6.10
N PRO A 209 8.03 -12.97 5.92
CA PRO A 209 7.10 -11.86 5.88
C PRO A 209 6.27 -11.94 4.59
N ARG A 210 4.97 -12.18 4.72
CA ARG A 210 4.01 -12.06 3.62
C ARG A 210 3.46 -10.64 3.61
N ARG A 211 3.20 -10.12 2.41
CA ARG A 211 2.98 -8.69 2.18
C ARG A 211 1.63 -8.47 1.54
N TYR A 212 0.91 -7.48 2.03
CA TYR A 212 -0.24 -6.90 1.38
C TYR A 212 0.03 -5.40 1.14
N ASP A 213 -0.12 -4.95 -0.11
CA ASP A 213 0.00 -3.55 -0.48
C ASP A 213 -1.40 -2.94 -0.56
N GLY A 214 -1.71 -2.02 0.34
CA GLY A 214 -2.94 -1.26 0.35
C GLY A 214 -2.75 0.16 -0.17
N TYR A 215 -3.85 0.78 -0.58
CA TYR A 215 -3.89 2.18 -1.02
C TYR A 215 -4.91 2.91 -0.16
N VAL A 216 -4.55 4.09 0.29
CA VAL A 216 -5.45 5.04 0.93
C VAL A 216 -5.63 6.18 -0.03
N ARG A 217 -6.86 6.42 -0.46
CA ARG A 217 -7.17 7.45 -1.43
C ARG A 217 -7.76 8.64 -0.69
N TYR A 218 -7.29 9.85 -0.99
CA TYR A 218 -7.77 11.04 -0.29
C TYR A 218 -9.12 11.53 -0.84
N HIS A 219 -9.47 11.16 -2.08
CA HIS A 219 -10.72 11.57 -2.72
C HIS A 219 -11.98 11.07 -2.01
N SER A 220 -11.94 9.91 -1.33
CA SER A 220 -13.08 9.33 -0.61
C SER A 220 -13.56 10.20 0.56
N ARG A 221 -12.67 11.03 1.15
CA ARG A 221 -13.06 12.07 2.12
C ARG A 221 -13.89 13.21 1.50
N PHE A 222 -13.85 13.32 0.18
CA PHE A 222 -14.43 14.41 -0.59
C PHE A 222 -15.42 13.91 -1.65
N ASP A 223 -16.01 12.73 -1.46
CA ASP A 223 -17.05 12.18 -2.35
C ASP A 223 -18.28 13.09 -2.51
N HIS A 224 -18.35 14.18 -1.75
CA HIS A 224 -19.37 15.23 -1.83
C HIS A 224 -18.97 16.40 -2.73
N ILE A 225 -17.71 16.45 -3.19
CA ILE A 225 -17.24 17.43 -4.17
C ILE A 225 -17.51 16.84 -5.57
N PRO A 226 -18.38 17.48 -6.37
CA PRO A 226 -18.83 16.95 -7.67
C PRO A 226 -17.76 16.99 -8.78
#